data_AF-A0A1G6YNY4-F1
#
_entry.id   AF-A0A1G6YNY4-F1
#
_cell.length_a   1.000
_cell.length_b   1.000
_cell.length_c   1.000
_cell.angle_alpha   90.00
_cell.angle_beta   90.00
_cell.angle_gamma   90.00
#
_symmetry.space_group_name_H-M   'P 1'
#
loop_
_entity.id
_entity.type
_entity.pdbx_description
1 polymer ?
#
loop_
_entity_poly.entity_id
_entity_poly.type
_entity_poly.pdbx_seq_one_letter_code
_entity_poly.pdbx_strand_id
1 'polypeptide(L)'
;MSTSGSDAGRTARAVAAVKQAVPGQADHEPRAEGEAAEDNPYAVAGETAAPAGNEPPRLALRASLGRLSVRPRSMALLIMLPVLAIVAGVIGWQLDWHLGVDSAVYRAGAIIFLQGEPLYDSNTLGPEPFWALLPFTYPPTAALLFVPLAILPVQVAWGVLAAISFLAMALVIRVTIGALPRFSGELPRWASPARTTLIFAVVFFALEPVWRTIFLGQINLILMALIVLDILVVCQRGSRWGGVLVGIAAAVKLTPLIFIPHLLFTGRKMDALRALLTFFGMQALMFVLIPGDSWRFWTHTVSDQGRIGPMHWAGNQSLNGLMNRVSDLAPWSSTAALAIGALLAPGAIWLMLRFHRRGQALEALLVTAFYALLVSPVSWSHHWVWAVPLIVLLVAKLPETTPATAGRRWLAAGAVIVVFVSCVLLVLPNGRNLELHWEFWQYVLGSAYIMVPVVLTGVLGVRWLLRKKRERDHRAEPPSQPLSRQG
;
A
#
# COMPACT_ATOMS: atom_id res chain seq x y z
N MET A 1 -75.76 -18.82 -2.36
CA MET A 1 -76.39 -17.99 -3.39
C MET A 1 -75.25 -17.26 -4.10
N SER A 2 -74.87 -17.56 -5.35
CA SER A 2 -75.61 -17.43 -6.65
C SER A 2 -75.89 -15.96 -6.97
N THR A 3 -75.57 -15.39 -8.14
CA THR A 3 -75.37 -15.89 -9.54
C THR A 3 -74.23 -15.13 -10.26
N SER A 4 -73.36 -15.72 -11.10
CA SER A 4 -73.40 -15.83 -12.60
C SER A 4 -73.92 -14.59 -13.36
N GLY A 5 -73.42 -14.20 -14.56
CA GLY A 5 -72.40 -14.75 -15.50
C GLY A 5 -72.08 -13.66 -16.58
N SER A 6 -71.00 -13.67 -17.37
CA SER A 6 -70.50 -14.61 -18.40
C SER A 6 -70.93 -14.29 -19.85
N ASP A 7 -70.02 -13.72 -20.65
CA ASP A 7 -69.92 -13.73 -22.13
C ASP A 7 -68.42 -13.54 -22.44
N ALA A 8 -67.69 -14.20 -23.36
CA ALA A 8 -67.96 -14.85 -24.66
C ALA A 8 -68.14 -13.86 -25.84
N GLY A 9 -67.36 -13.94 -26.94
CA GLY A 9 -66.12 -14.71 -27.16
C GLY A 9 -65.63 -14.71 -28.62
N ARG A 10 -64.48 -15.38 -28.85
CA ARG A 10 -63.94 -15.89 -30.14
C ARG A 10 -63.72 -14.91 -31.32
N THR A 11 -62.45 -14.76 -31.69
CA THR A 11 -61.99 -15.05 -33.07
C THR A 11 -60.75 -15.96 -33.01
N ALA A 12 -60.45 -16.70 -34.09
CA ALA A 12 -59.48 -17.80 -34.07
C ALA A 12 -58.94 -18.15 -35.48
N ARG A 13 -57.93 -19.05 -35.49
CA ARG A 13 -57.16 -19.66 -36.61
C ARG A 13 -55.82 -18.96 -36.93
N ALA A 14 -54.80 -19.61 -37.50
CA ALA A 14 -54.13 -20.93 -37.25
C ALA A 14 -53.43 -21.43 -38.54
N VAL A 15 -52.16 -21.83 -38.43
CA VAL A 15 -51.31 -22.68 -39.31
C VAL A 15 -49.95 -22.82 -38.59
N ALA A 16 -49.17 -23.91 -38.61
CA ALA A 16 -49.41 -25.37 -38.69
C ALA A 16 -48.10 -26.07 -38.18
N ALA A 17 -48.07 -27.39 -37.98
CA ALA A 17 -46.89 -28.11 -37.43
C ALA A 17 -46.68 -29.52 -38.03
N VAL A 18 -45.43 -30.04 -37.99
CA VAL A 18 -44.95 -31.44 -38.24
C VAL A 18 -43.42 -31.46 -37.90
N LYS A 19 -42.83 -32.32 -37.04
CA LYS A 19 -42.48 -33.78 -37.15
C LYS A 19 -41.39 -34.07 -38.22
N GLN A 20 -40.47 -35.06 -38.17
CA GLN A 20 -40.03 -36.16 -37.25
C GLN A 20 -38.65 -36.71 -37.77
N ALA A 21 -37.88 -37.65 -37.16
CA ALA A 21 -37.29 -37.76 -35.80
C ALA A 21 -36.32 -39.00 -35.66
N VAL A 22 -35.27 -38.92 -34.81
CA VAL A 22 -34.43 -40.04 -34.23
C VAL A 22 -33.38 -40.73 -35.20
N PRO A 23 -32.61 -41.83 -34.90
CA PRO A 23 -31.13 -41.76 -34.68
C PRO A 23 -30.21 -42.81 -35.40
N GLY A 24 -28.90 -42.76 -35.09
CA GLY A 24 -27.93 -43.90 -35.12
C GLY A 24 -26.54 -43.56 -35.71
N GLN A 25 -25.50 -44.40 -35.71
CA GLN A 25 -24.77 -45.16 -34.66
C GLN A 25 -23.53 -45.84 -35.35
N ALA A 26 -22.50 -46.26 -34.57
CA ALA A 26 -21.38 -47.16 -34.91
C ALA A 26 -20.07 -46.57 -35.52
N ASP A 27 -19.02 -46.60 -34.68
CA ASP A 27 -17.74 -47.32 -34.85
C ASP A 27 -16.95 -47.29 -36.18
N HIS A 28 -15.74 -46.71 -36.17
CA HIS A 28 -14.49 -47.48 -36.40
C HIS A 28 -13.18 -46.69 -36.15
N GLU A 29 -12.24 -47.33 -35.45
CA GLU A 29 -10.79 -47.16 -35.57
C GLU A 29 -10.19 -48.48 -36.13
N PRO A 30 -8.89 -48.58 -36.46
CA PRO A 30 -8.03 -47.59 -37.11
C PRO A 30 -7.30 -48.21 -38.33
N ARG A 31 -6.56 -47.40 -39.11
CA ARG A 31 -5.45 -47.93 -39.95
C ARG A 31 -4.25 -47.00 -39.94
N ALA A 32 -3.07 -47.61 -39.92
CA ALA A 32 -1.81 -46.98 -40.21
C ALA A 32 -1.24 -47.60 -41.50
N GLU A 33 -0.75 -46.75 -42.37
CA GLU A 33 0.12 -47.08 -43.51
C GLU A 33 1.19 -45.97 -43.56
N GLY A 34 2.39 -46.29 -44.03
CA GLY A 34 3.52 -45.38 -43.95
C GLY A 34 4.46 -45.52 -45.14
N GLU A 35 4.79 -44.39 -45.73
CA GLU A 35 5.92 -44.19 -46.64
C GLU A 35 6.84 -43.17 -45.96
N ALA A 36 8.06 -43.56 -45.62
CA ALA A 36 9.23 -43.69 -46.50
C ALA A 36 9.93 -42.33 -46.67
N ALA A 37 11.25 -42.34 -46.48
CA ALA A 37 12.04 -41.11 -46.33
C ALA A 37 12.55 -40.58 -47.68
N GLU A 38 12.77 -39.27 -47.75
CA GLU A 38 13.63 -38.65 -48.74
C GLU A 38 14.70 -37.81 -48.00
N ASP A 39 15.97 -38.03 -48.35
CA ASP A 39 17.12 -37.50 -47.59
C ASP A 39 17.38 -36.01 -47.86
N ASN A 40 17.69 -35.26 -46.81
CA ASN A 40 18.28 -33.92 -46.93
C ASN A 40 19.51 -33.78 -45.99
N PRO A 41 20.73 -33.99 -46.50
CA PRO A 41 21.94 -34.11 -45.68
C PRO A 41 22.56 -32.78 -45.20
N TYR A 42 21.79 -31.67 -45.17
CA TYR A 42 22.30 -30.33 -44.80
C TYR A 42 21.42 -29.58 -43.78
N ALA A 43 21.29 -30.12 -42.56
CA ALA A 43 20.74 -29.41 -41.40
C ALA A 43 21.66 -29.60 -40.17
N VAL A 44 22.53 -28.61 -39.90
CA VAL A 44 23.59 -28.70 -38.88
C VAL A 44 23.21 -27.95 -37.59
N ALA A 45 23.64 -28.50 -36.44
CA ALA A 45 23.60 -27.93 -35.09
C ALA A 45 22.20 -27.73 -34.48
N GLY A 46 21.81 -28.66 -33.60
CA GLY A 46 20.54 -28.63 -32.89
C GLY A 46 20.35 -27.39 -32.01
N GLU A 47 19.17 -26.79 -32.13
CA GLU A 47 18.71 -25.67 -31.33
C GLU A 47 18.53 -26.10 -29.86
N THR A 48 19.42 -25.64 -28.98
CA THR A 48 19.35 -26.00 -27.55
C THR A 48 18.18 -25.29 -26.89
N ALA A 49 17.10 -26.03 -26.67
CA ALA A 49 15.86 -25.53 -26.06
C ALA A 49 16.13 -24.70 -24.79
N ALA A 50 15.91 -23.39 -24.90
CA ALA A 50 16.14 -22.47 -23.79
C ALA A 50 15.24 -22.85 -22.59
N PRO A 51 15.78 -22.92 -21.35
CA PRO A 51 14.99 -23.31 -20.20
C PRO A 51 13.85 -22.31 -19.98
N ALA A 52 12.62 -22.83 -19.86
CA ALA A 52 11.39 -22.03 -19.85
C ALA A 52 11.48 -20.83 -18.90
N GLY A 53 11.49 -19.63 -19.49
CA GLY A 53 11.63 -18.39 -18.75
C GLY A 53 10.49 -18.20 -17.76
N ASN A 54 10.83 -17.94 -16.49
CA ASN A 54 9.85 -17.61 -15.45
C ASN A 54 9.20 -16.25 -15.74
N GLU A 55 8.16 -16.23 -16.57
CA GLU A 55 7.31 -15.05 -16.73
C GLU A 55 6.72 -14.64 -15.37
N PRO A 56 6.85 -13.36 -14.94
CA PRO A 56 6.26 -12.91 -13.69
C PRO A 56 4.73 -13.02 -13.78
N PRO A 57 4.06 -13.60 -12.77
CA PRO A 57 2.68 -14.05 -12.90
C PRO A 57 1.72 -12.89 -13.18
N ARG A 58 1.24 -12.82 -14.43
CA ARG A 58 0.37 -11.75 -14.94
C ARG A 58 -0.82 -11.52 -14.01
N LEU A 59 -0.83 -10.37 -13.34
CA LEU A 59 -1.85 -9.97 -12.36
C LEU A 59 -3.18 -9.64 -13.08
N ALA A 60 -3.89 -10.68 -13.51
CA ALA A 60 -5.09 -10.61 -14.32
C ALA A 60 -6.32 -10.13 -13.51
N LEU A 61 -6.39 -8.81 -13.32
CA LEU A 61 -7.43 -8.15 -12.51
C LEU A 61 -8.84 -8.58 -12.95
N ARG A 62 -9.10 -8.62 -14.27
CA ARG A 62 -10.33 -9.12 -14.91
C ARG A 62 -10.69 -10.55 -14.46
N ALA A 63 -9.75 -11.49 -14.60
CA ALA A 63 -9.96 -12.90 -14.27
C ALA A 63 -10.21 -13.17 -12.77
N SER A 64 -9.90 -12.21 -11.89
CA SER A 64 -10.28 -12.28 -10.47
C SER A 64 -11.48 -11.40 -10.10
N LEU A 65 -11.85 -10.39 -10.87
CA LEU A 65 -13.18 -9.76 -10.77
C LEU A 65 -14.26 -10.79 -11.11
N GLY A 66 -14.05 -11.57 -12.19
CA GLY A 66 -14.86 -12.75 -12.53
C GLY A 66 -14.82 -13.92 -11.53
N ARG A 67 -14.02 -13.82 -10.44
CA ARG A 67 -14.06 -14.75 -9.30
C ARG A 67 -14.65 -14.13 -8.03
N LEU A 68 -14.83 -12.80 -8.00
CA LEU A 68 -15.58 -12.09 -6.96
C LEU A 68 -17.08 -12.13 -7.26
N SER A 69 -17.47 -11.97 -8.53
CA SER A 69 -18.87 -12.15 -9.00
C SER A 69 -19.47 -13.52 -8.67
N VAL A 70 -18.64 -14.55 -8.55
CA VAL A 70 -19.03 -15.93 -8.20
C VAL A 70 -19.05 -16.16 -6.67
N ARG A 71 -18.75 -15.14 -5.85
CA ARG A 71 -18.64 -15.25 -4.38
C ARG A 71 -19.34 -14.07 -3.67
N PRO A 72 -20.69 -14.10 -3.59
CA PRO A 72 -21.48 -12.96 -3.11
C PRO A 72 -21.10 -12.48 -1.70
N ARG A 73 -20.73 -13.38 -0.77
CA ARG A 73 -20.28 -13.02 0.59
C ARG A 73 -19.01 -12.14 0.59
N SER A 74 -18.11 -12.32 -0.37
CA SER A 74 -16.90 -11.50 -0.49
C SER A 74 -17.19 -10.14 -1.14
N MET A 75 -18.11 -10.07 -2.09
CA MET A 75 -18.58 -8.78 -2.62
C MET A 75 -19.37 -7.99 -1.57
N ALA A 76 -20.24 -8.66 -0.81
CA ALA A 76 -21.00 -8.05 0.27
C ALA A 76 -20.08 -7.36 1.29
N LEU A 77 -19.04 -8.03 1.79
CA LEU A 77 -18.07 -7.42 2.71
C LEU A 77 -17.28 -6.25 2.08
N LEU A 78 -16.92 -6.33 0.79
CA LEU A 78 -16.21 -5.26 0.07
C LEU A 78 -17.07 -4.02 -0.18
N ILE A 79 -18.41 -4.16 -0.22
CA ILE A 79 -19.36 -3.06 -0.44
C ILE A 79 -19.92 -2.53 0.89
N MET A 80 -20.17 -3.42 1.86
CA MET A 80 -20.77 -3.10 3.16
C MET A 80 -19.96 -2.07 3.94
N LEU A 81 -18.63 -2.17 3.97
CA LEU A 81 -17.79 -1.26 4.76
C LEU A 81 -17.75 0.16 4.14
N PRO A 82 -17.58 0.33 2.81
CA PRO A 82 -17.82 1.61 2.13
C PRO A 82 -19.23 2.19 2.34
N VAL A 83 -20.29 1.39 2.23
CA VAL A 83 -21.67 1.86 2.43
C VAL A 83 -21.89 2.30 3.88
N LEU A 84 -21.39 1.53 4.85
CA LEU A 84 -21.48 1.86 6.28
C LEU A 84 -20.71 3.15 6.61
N ALA A 85 -19.58 3.42 5.96
CA ALA A 85 -18.86 4.69 6.13
C ALA A 85 -19.68 5.89 5.64
N ILE A 86 -20.32 5.78 4.48
CA ILE A 86 -21.18 6.84 3.94
C ILE A 86 -22.42 7.05 4.83
N VAL A 87 -23.06 5.97 5.27
CA VAL A 87 -24.20 6.03 6.20
C VAL A 87 -23.80 6.65 7.54
N ALA A 88 -22.64 6.27 8.10
CA ALA A 88 -22.11 6.87 9.32
C ALA A 88 -21.74 8.35 9.14
N GLY A 89 -21.27 8.75 7.96
CA GLY A 89 -21.01 10.16 7.63
C GLY A 89 -22.28 11.01 7.51
N VAL A 90 -23.37 10.44 6.96
CA VAL A 90 -24.69 11.08 6.91
C VAL A 90 -25.31 11.18 8.30
N ILE A 91 -25.27 10.10 9.09
CA ILE A 91 -25.73 10.10 10.49
C ILE A 91 -24.93 11.10 11.32
N GLY A 92 -23.60 11.10 11.17
CA GLY A 92 -22.71 12.00 11.88
C GLY A 92 -22.88 13.47 11.49
N TRP A 93 -23.33 13.77 10.26
CA TRP A 93 -23.73 15.13 9.90
C TRP A 93 -25.04 15.52 10.59
N GLN A 94 -26.04 14.64 10.57
CA GLN A 94 -27.35 14.90 11.19
C GLN A 94 -27.34 14.92 12.74
N LEU A 95 -26.27 14.42 13.36
CA LEU A 95 -26.04 14.40 14.81
C LEU A 95 -24.84 15.26 15.25
N ASP A 96 -24.34 16.13 14.37
CA ASP A 96 -23.16 17.01 14.55
C ASP A 96 -21.94 16.35 15.24
N TRP A 97 -21.53 15.20 14.71
CA TRP A 97 -20.38 14.47 15.21
C TRP A 97 -19.06 15.18 14.85
N HIS A 98 -18.22 15.39 15.86
CA HIS A 98 -16.85 15.94 15.71
C HIS A 98 -15.87 14.88 15.17
N LEU A 99 -16.11 14.36 13.96
CA LEU A 99 -15.29 13.34 13.29
C LEU A 99 -14.65 13.87 12.00
N GLY A 100 -13.42 13.42 11.72
CA GLY A 100 -12.76 13.71 10.46
C GLY A 100 -12.00 15.04 10.43
N VAL A 101 -11.21 15.34 11.45
CA VAL A 101 -10.39 16.57 11.58
C VAL A 101 -9.61 16.89 10.29
N ASP A 102 -8.80 15.95 9.79
CA ASP A 102 -8.00 16.17 8.58
C ASP A 102 -8.88 16.32 7.33
N SER A 103 -9.98 15.55 7.23
CA SER A 103 -10.96 15.73 6.14
C SER A 103 -11.69 17.08 6.18
N ALA A 104 -11.85 17.69 7.36
CA ALA A 104 -12.37 19.05 7.48
C ALA A 104 -11.37 20.08 6.94
N VAL A 105 -10.07 19.94 7.24
CA VAL A 105 -8.99 20.77 6.66
C VAL A 105 -8.92 20.61 5.14
N TYR A 106 -9.01 19.37 4.63
CA TYR A 106 -9.02 19.10 3.19
C TYR A 106 -10.19 19.80 2.49
N ARG A 107 -11.39 19.71 3.07
CA ARG A 107 -12.60 20.36 2.59
C ARG A 107 -12.50 21.89 2.68
N ALA A 108 -11.98 22.44 3.77
CA ALA A 108 -11.83 23.88 3.94
C ALA A 108 -10.81 24.46 2.95
N GLY A 109 -9.67 23.79 2.76
CA GLY A 109 -8.69 24.18 1.74
C GLY A 109 -9.26 24.14 0.31
N ALA A 110 -10.10 23.15 0.00
CA ALA A 110 -10.82 23.10 -1.26
C ALA A 110 -11.81 24.28 -1.44
N ILE A 111 -12.49 24.70 -0.38
CA ILE A 111 -13.44 25.82 -0.41
C ILE A 111 -12.70 27.16 -0.56
N ILE A 112 -11.64 27.39 0.23
CA ILE A 112 -10.74 28.56 0.14
C ILE A 112 -10.15 28.69 -1.27
N PHE A 113 -9.66 27.58 -1.85
CA PHE A 113 -9.17 27.54 -3.23
C PHE A 113 -10.24 27.93 -4.28
N LEU A 114 -11.50 27.50 -4.09
CA LEU A 114 -12.61 27.88 -4.98
C LEU A 114 -13.07 29.34 -4.79
N GLN A 115 -12.85 29.92 -3.61
CA GLN A 115 -13.14 31.34 -3.32
C GLN A 115 -12.02 32.29 -3.80
N GLY A 116 -10.82 31.77 -4.05
CA GLY A 116 -9.63 32.58 -4.33
C GLY A 116 -9.02 33.24 -3.09
N GLU A 117 -9.33 32.73 -1.90
CA GLU A 117 -8.78 33.18 -0.62
C GLU A 117 -7.40 32.51 -0.35
N PRO A 118 -6.50 33.12 0.45
CA PRO A 118 -5.16 32.56 0.69
C PRO A 118 -5.16 31.27 1.52
N LEU A 119 -4.51 30.21 1.03
CA LEU A 119 -4.39 28.91 1.71
C LEU A 119 -3.40 28.92 2.88
N TYR A 120 -2.41 29.82 2.88
CA TYR A 120 -1.23 29.71 3.75
C TYR A 120 -0.99 30.85 4.74
N ASP A 121 -1.78 31.93 4.71
CA ASP A 121 -1.52 33.12 5.55
C ASP A 121 -1.98 32.96 7.00
N SER A 122 -3.05 32.19 7.24
CA SER A 122 -3.57 31.88 8.57
C SER A 122 -3.18 30.46 9.02
N ASN A 123 -3.25 30.20 10.33
CA ASN A 123 -3.07 28.85 10.90
C ASN A 123 -4.38 28.04 10.98
N THR A 124 -5.51 28.61 10.56
CA THR A 124 -6.83 27.99 10.46
C THR A 124 -7.59 28.62 9.28
N LEU A 125 -8.42 27.86 8.59
CA LEU A 125 -9.20 28.34 7.45
C LEU A 125 -10.64 28.65 7.88
N GLY A 126 -11.22 29.75 7.37
CA GLY A 126 -12.58 30.18 7.73
C GLY A 126 -13.69 29.12 7.59
N PRO A 127 -13.66 28.23 6.57
CA PRO A 127 -14.63 27.13 6.43
C PRO A 127 -14.41 25.90 7.33
N GLU A 128 -13.44 25.91 8.24
CA GLU A 128 -13.26 24.83 9.23
C GLU A 128 -14.27 24.91 10.38
N PRO A 129 -14.72 23.76 10.93
CA PRO A 129 -15.47 23.74 12.17
C PRO A 129 -14.55 24.04 13.38
N PHE A 130 -15.14 24.62 14.43
CA PHE A 130 -14.45 25.04 15.66
C PHE A 130 -13.66 23.94 16.41
N TRP A 131 -13.90 22.67 16.09
CA TRP A 131 -13.24 21.52 16.70
C TRP A 131 -12.09 20.93 15.85
N ALA A 132 -11.89 21.41 14.61
CA ALA A 132 -10.78 21.00 13.76
C ALA A 132 -9.58 21.95 13.94
N LEU A 133 -9.70 23.18 13.42
CA LEU A 133 -8.77 24.29 13.60
C LEU A 133 -7.29 23.91 13.37
N LEU A 134 -6.99 23.34 12.20
CA LEU A 134 -5.63 22.95 11.82
C LEU A 134 -5.18 23.60 10.49
N PRO A 135 -3.92 24.04 10.38
CA PRO A 135 -3.43 24.72 9.19
C PRO A 135 -3.38 23.81 7.96
N PHE A 136 -3.71 24.38 6.80
CA PHE A 136 -3.40 23.75 5.54
C PHE A 136 -1.87 23.65 5.36
N THR A 137 -1.39 22.42 5.29
CA THR A 137 0.04 22.02 5.29
C THR A 137 0.42 21.19 4.05
N TYR A 138 -0.52 20.98 3.14
CA TYR A 138 -0.34 20.19 1.92
C TYR A 138 0.10 21.10 0.77
N PRO A 139 0.80 20.58 -0.27
CA PRO A 139 1.07 21.32 -1.49
C PRO A 139 -0.22 21.86 -2.15
N PRO A 140 -0.16 22.96 -2.92
CA PRO A 140 -1.33 23.62 -3.49
C PRO A 140 -2.25 22.67 -4.29
N THR A 141 -1.62 21.70 -4.98
CA THR A 141 -2.28 20.66 -5.78
C THR A 141 -3.30 19.83 -5.00
N ALA A 142 -3.07 19.66 -3.69
CA ALA A 142 -4.01 18.93 -2.84
C ALA A 142 -5.36 19.66 -2.75
N ALA A 143 -5.38 20.99 -2.63
CA ALA A 143 -6.63 21.77 -2.57
C ALA A 143 -7.48 21.57 -3.84
N LEU A 144 -6.85 21.60 -5.02
CA LEU A 144 -7.51 21.30 -6.30
C LEU A 144 -8.08 19.87 -6.35
N LEU A 145 -7.34 18.86 -5.86
CA LEU A 145 -7.86 17.48 -5.83
C LEU A 145 -8.89 17.23 -4.71
N PHE A 146 -8.99 18.12 -3.72
CA PHE A 146 -10.01 18.08 -2.67
C PHE A 146 -11.29 18.85 -3.04
N VAL A 147 -11.36 19.56 -4.17
CA VAL A 147 -12.58 20.20 -4.71
C VAL A 147 -13.85 19.33 -4.64
N PRO A 148 -13.82 18.01 -4.95
CA PRO A 148 -15.00 17.14 -4.80
C PRO A 148 -15.53 16.97 -3.37
N LEU A 149 -14.78 17.36 -2.34
CA LEU A 149 -15.21 17.34 -0.93
C LEU A 149 -15.96 18.63 -0.53
N ALA A 150 -15.73 19.75 -1.24
CA ALA A 150 -16.33 21.05 -0.91
C ALA A 150 -17.87 21.03 -0.95
N ILE A 151 -18.44 20.30 -1.91
CA ILE A 151 -19.88 20.16 -2.15
C ILE A 151 -20.61 19.27 -1.13
N LEU A 152 -19.88 18.59 -0.23
CA LEU A 152 -20.44 17.70 0.79
C LEU A 152 -20.45 18.39 2.16
N PRO A 153 -21.38 18.05 3.08
CA PRO A 153 -21.23 18.34 4.50
C PRO A 153 -19.96 17.69 5.09
N VAL A 154 -19.41 18.24 6.18
CA VAL A 154 -18.10 17.84 6.74
C VAL A 154 -18.02 16.34 7.03
N GLN A 155 -18.99 15.79 7.78
CA GLN A 155 -19.02 14.39 8.16
C GLN A 155 -19.38 13.46 6.97
N VAL A 156 -20.08 13.98 5.94
CA VAL A 156 -20.34 13.25 4.69
C VAL A 156 -19.07 13.16 3.84
N ALA A 157 -18.27 14.23 3.78
CA ALA A 157 -16.94 14.22 3.15
C ALA A 157 -16.01 13.20 3.83
N TRP A 158 -16.00 13.16 5.17
CA TRP A 158 -15.34 12.12 5.96
C TRP A 158 -15.82 10.71 5.57
N GLY A 159 -17.13 10.47 5.53
CA GLY A 159 -17.72 9.16 5.21
C GLY A 159 -17.38 8.66 3.81
N VAL A 160 -17.39 9.56 2.82
CA VAL A 160 -16.94 9.28 1.45
C VAL A 160 -15.44 8.97 1.40
N LEU A 161 -14.61 9.73 2.13
CA LEU A 161 -13.16 9.53 2.12
C LEU A 161 -12.73 8.25 2.86
N ALA A 162 -13.45 7.88 3.92
CA ALA A 162 -13.33 6.59 4.59
C ALA A 162 -13.75 5.44 3.66
N ALA A 163 -14.85 5.57 2.92
CA ALA A 163 -15.29 4.59 1.93
C ALA A 163 -14.25 4.35 0.82
N ILE A 164 -13.68 5.41 0.26
CA ILE A 164 -12.58 5.31 -0.73
C ILE A 164 -11.35 4.67 -0.09
N SER A 165 -11.02 5.02 1.16
CA SER A 165 -9.88 4.45 1.90
C SER A 165 -10.04 2.96 2.20
N PHE A 166 -11.26 2.47 2.44
CA PHE A 166 -11.55 1.04 2.57
C PHE A 166 -11.37 0.28 1.24
N LEU A 167 -11.80 0.85 0.12
CA LEU A 167 -11.56 0.28 -1.22
C LEU A 167 -10.07 0.30 -1.57
N ALA A 168 -9.36 1.38 -1.24
CA ALA A 168 -7.92 1.51 -1.39
C ALA A 168 -7.15 0.47 -0.56
N MET A 169 -7.56 0.25 0.70
CA MET A 169 -7.02 -0.81 1.56
C MET A 169 -7.22 -2.20 0.97
N ALA A 170 -8.44 -2.52 0.52
CA ALA A 170 -8.75 -3.80 -0.10
C ALA A 170 -7.95 -4.03 -1.39
N LEU A 171 -7.71 -2.98 -2.17
CA LEU A 171 -6.82 -3.00 -3.33
C LEU A 171 -5.36 -3.26 -2.95
N VAL A 172 -4.83 -2.59 -1.91
CA VAL A 172 -3.46 -2.82 -1.41
C VAL A 172 -3.30 -4.28 -0.99
N ILE A 173 -4.13 -4.80 -0.09
CA ILE A 173 -4.04 -6.19 0.39
C ILE A 173 -4.07 -7.17 -0.79
N ARG A 174 -4.97 -6.94 -1.77
CA ARG A 174 -5.10 -7.74 -3.00
C ARG A 174 -3.85 -7.69 -3.88
N VAL A 175 -3.26 -6.52 -4.08
CA VAL A 175 -2.04 -6.34 -4.89
C VAL A 175 -0.83 -6.94 -4.17
N THR A 176 -0.70 -6.72 -2.86
CA THR A 176 0.33 -7.32 -2.00
C THR A 176 0.28 -8.85 -2.07
N ILE A 177 -0.89 -9.47 -1.88
CA ILE A 177 -1.05 -10.93 -2.03
C ILE A 177 -0.71 -11.38 -3.46
N GLY A 178 -1.10 -10.61 -4.48
CA GLY A 178 -0.80 -10.89 -5.89
C GLY A 178 0.69 -10.81 -6.26
N ALA A 179 1.47 -10.01 -5.52
CA ALA A 179 2.90 -9.77 -5.70
C ALA A 179 3.81 -10.69 -4.85
N LEU A 180 3.23 -11.59 -4.05
CA LEU A 180 3.99 -12.61 -3.33
C LEU A 180 4.60 -13.64 -4.30
N PRO A 181 5.81 -14.17 -4.03
CA PRO A 181 6.35 -15.31 -4.74
C PRO A 181 5.40 -16.52 -4.71
N ARG A 182 5.21 -17.20 -5.84
CA ARG A 182 4.41 -18.43 -5.93
C ARG A 182 5.34 -19.62 -6.15
N PHE A 183 5.54 -20.42 -5.10
CA PHE A 183 6.46 -21.56 -5.13
C PHE A 183 5.86 -22.87 -5.72
N SER A 184 4.53 -22.96 -5.88
CA SER A 184 3.85 -24.16 -6.38
C SER A 184 2.75 -23.86 -7.42
N GLY A 185 2.73 -22.65 -7.99
CA GLY A 185 1.65 -22.15 -8.86
C GLY A 185 0.35 -21.81 -8.12
N GLU A 186 0.01 -22.57 -7.07
CA GLU A 186 -1.12 -22.35 -6.17
C GLU A 186 -1.08 -20.98 -5.47
N LEU A 187 -2.25 -20.51 -5.02
CA LEU A 187 -2.32 -19.48 -3.98
C LEU A 187 -1.83 -20.08 -2.65
N PRO A 188 -1.06 -19.34 -1.83
CA PRO A 188 -0.60 -19.83 -0.54
C PRO A 188 -1.75 -20.35 0.34
N ARG A 189 -1.58 -21.52 0.99
CA ARG A 189 -2.68 -22.26 1.67
C ARG A 189 -3.39 -21.51 2.80
N TRP A 190 -2.82 -20.41 3.31
CA TRP A 190 -3.48 -19.50 4.27
C TRP A 190 -4.42 -18.49 3.60
N ALA A 191 -4.30 -18.21 2.30
CA ALA A 191 -5.17 -17.30 1.55
C ALA A 191 -6.60 -17.87 1.30
N SER A 192 -6.97 -18.95 2.00
CA SER A 192 -8.35 -19.41 2.15
C SER A 192 -9.28 -18.25 2.52
N PRO A 193 -10.50 -18.14 1.97
CA PRO A 193 -11.35 -16.96 2.16
C PRO A 193 -11.58 -16.58 3.63
N ALA A 194 -11.83 -17.55 4.52
CA ALA A 194 -12.07 -17.30 5.94
C ALA A 194 -10.85 -16.69 6.67
N ARG A 195 -9.63 -17.17 6.39
CA ARG A 195 -8.40 -16.61 6.98
C ARG A 195 -8.05 -15.25 6.36
N THR A 196 -8.33 -15.06 5.07
CA THR A 196 -8.27 -13.73 4.44
C THR A 196 -9.25 -12.76 5.12
N THR A 197 -10.48 -13.17 5.42
CA THR A 197 -11.44 -12.35 6.20
C THR A 197 -10.93 -12.03 7.61
N LEU A 198 -10.29 -12.97 8.31
CA LEU A 198 -9.66 -12.71 9.61
C LEU A 198 -8.50 -11.71 9.51
N ILE A 199 -7.65 -11.82 8.49
CA ILE A 199 -6.57 -10.85 8.22
C ILE A 199 -7.18 -9.47 7.93
N PHE A 200 -8.25 -9.38 7.13
CA PHE A 200 -8.98 -8.14 6.90
C PHE A 200 -9.52 -7.55 8.22
N ALA A 201 -10.14 -8.36 9.09
CA ALA A 201 -10.69 -7.88 10.36
C ALA A 201 -9.59 -7.32 11.29
N VAL A 202 -8.47 -8.03 11.45
CA VAL A 202 -7.32 -7.55 12.26
C VAL A 202 -6.72 -6.29 11.65
N VAL A 203 -6.52 -6.26 10.32
CA VAL A 203 -5.98 -5.09 9.61
C VAL A 203 -6.87 -3.86 9.75
N PHE A 204 -8.20 -4.05 9.71
CA PHE A 204 -9.18 -2.98 9.65
C PHE A 204 -9.51 -2.39 11.03
N PHE A 205 -9.76 -3.25 12.02
CA PHE A 205 -10.23 -2.82 13.34
C PHE A 205 -9.13 -2.69 14.40
N ALA A 206 -8.02 -3.43 14.28
CA ALA A 206 -7.02 -3.52 15.34
C ALA A 206 -5.76 -2.68 15.09
N LEU A 207 -5.37 -2.41 13.84
CA LEU A 207 -4.16 -1.63 13.54
C LEU A 207 -4.39 -0.13 13.72
N GLU A 208 -3.67 0.47 14.67
CA GLU A 208 -3.74 1.91 14.97
C GLU A 208 -3.51 2.80 13.74
N PRO A 209 -2.52 2.55 12.85
CA PRO A 209 -2.32 3.41 11.70
C PRO A 209 -3.51 3.43 10.75
N VAL A 210 -4.30 2.34 10.75
CA VAL A 210 -5.46 2.15 9.88
C VAL A 210 -6.69 2.80 10.49
N TRP A 211 -7.10 2.41 11.71
CA TRP A 211 -8.30 2.99 12.31
C TRP A 211 -8.12 4.48 12.57
N ARG A 212 -6.91 4.95 12.92
CA ARG A 212 -6.64 6.38 13.15
C ARG A 212 -6.63 7.17 11.84
N THR A 213 -6.15 6.59 10.73
CA THR A 213 -6.30 7.20 9.39
C THR A 213 -7.78 7.41 9.05
N ILE A 214 -8.63 6.42 9.33
CA ILE A 214 -10.06 6.48 9.05
C ILE A 214 -10.75 7.48 9.97
N PHE A 215 -10.51 7.43 11.28
CA PHE A 215 -11.08 8.34 12.28
C PHE A 215 -10.80 9.82 11.97
N LEU A 216 -9.56 10.14 11.57
CA LEU A 216 -9.16 11.51 11.21
C LEU A 216 -9.61 11.94 9.80
N GLY A 217 -10.01 11.00 8.93
CA GLY A 217 -10.31 11.29 7.53
C GLY A 217 -9.06 11.54 6.68
N GLN A 218 -7.96 10.84 6.95
CA GLN A 218 -6.67 11.00 6.26
C GLN A 218 -6.59 10.22 4.93
N ILE A 219 -5.91 10.78 3.94
CA ILE A 219 -5.72 10.15 2.61
C ILE A 219 -4.60 9.10 2.52
N ASN A 220 -3.90 8.76 3.62
CA ASN A 220 -2.68 7.93 3.54
C ASN A 220 -2.91 6.54 2.93
N LEU A 221 -4.09 5.95 3.12
CA LEU A 221 -4.48 4.68 2.49
C LEU A 221 -4.65 4.81 0.97
N ILE A 222 -5.18 5.93 0.51
CA ILE A 222 -5.36 6.24 -0.92
C ILE A 222 -3.99 6.46 -1.57
N LEU A 223 -3.13 7.28 -0.95
CA LEU A 223 -1.76 7.52 -1.43
C LEU A 223 -0.94 6.21 -1.47
N MET A 224 -1.01 5.38 -0.42
CA MET A 224 -0.37 4.06 -0.41
C MET A 224 -0.91 3.18 -1.56
N ALA A 225 -2.22 3.17 -1.81
CA ALA A 225 -2.81 2.38 -2.88
C ALA A 225 -2.36 2.83 -4.28
N LEU A 226 -2.23 4.13 -4.53
CA LEU A 226 -1.65 4.67 -5.78
C LEU A 226 -0.23 4.13 -6.00
N ILE A 227 0.65 4.26 -5.00
CA ILE A 227 2.06 3.87 -5.08
C ILE A 227 2.21 2.36 -5.23
N VAL A 228 1.46 1.57 -4.45
CA VAL A 228 1.43 0.10 -4.50
C VAL A 228 0.92 -0.41 -5.85
N LEU A 229 -0.13 0.21 -6.40
CA LEU A 229 -0.67 -0.14 -7.71
C LEU A 229 0.34 0.18 -8.83
N ASP A 230 1.00 1.33 -8.77
CA ASP A 230 1.99 1.73 -9.77
C ASP A 230 3.17 0.76 -9.78
N ILE A 231 3.88 0.65 -8.65
CA ILE A 231 5.17 -0.03 -8.55
C ILE A 231 5.02 -1.55 -8.64
N LEU A 232 3.93 -2.15 -8.17
CA LEU A 232 3.71 -3.60 -8.22
C LEU A 232 2.83 -4.07 -9.38
N VAL A 233 2.16 -3.18 -10.12
CA VAL A 233 1.24 -3.59 -11.21
C VAL A 233 1.44 -2.81 -12.52
N VAL A 234 1.44 -1.48 -12.50
CA VAL A 234 1.53 -0.68 -13.73
C VAL A 234 2.94 -0.75 -14.32
N CYS A 235 3.96 -0.46 -13.50
CA CYS A 235 5.37 -0.57 -13.85
C CYS A 235 5.76 -2.02 -14.18
N GLN A 236 5.31 -3.01 -13.42
CA GLN A 236 5.66 -4.43 -13.66
C GLN A 236 5.09 -5.00 -14.97
N ARG A 237 4.06 -4.37 -15.55
CA ARG A 237 3.55 -4.68 -16.89
C ARG A 237 4.26 -3.93 -18.02
N GLY A 238 5.29 -3.12 -17.72
CA GLY A 238 5.96 -2.27 -18.71
C GLY A 238 5.04 -1.18 -19.31
N SER A 239 3.99 -0.78 -18.59
CA SER A 239 2.99 0.13 -19.14
C SER A 239 3.54 1.55 -19.35
N ARG A 240 3.14 2.21 -20.45
CA ARG A 240 3.45 3.62 -20.71
C ARG A 240 2.96 4.61 -19.64
N TRP A 241 2.10 4.15 -18.72
CA TRP A 241 1.58 4.91 -17.59
C TRP A 241 2.36 4.69 -16.28
N GLY A 242 3.41 3.86 -16.29
CA GLY A 242 4.23 3.59 -15.10
C GLY A 242 4.86 4.87 -14.55
N GLY A 243 4.74 5.06 -13.23
CA GLY A 243 5.23 6.22 -12.48
C GLY A 243 4.23 7.37 -12.34
N VAL A 244 3.15 7.41 -13.12
CA VAL A 244 2.18 8.51 -13.09
C VAL A 244 1.43 8.58 -11.76
N LEU A 245 1.09 7.44 -11.14
CA LEU A 245 0.37 7.43 -9.87
C LEU A 245 1.30 7.78 -8.69
N VAL A 246 2.59 7.42 -8.77
CA VAL A 246 3.63 7.93 -7.86
C VAL A 246 3.77 9.45 -7.99
N GLY A 247 3.77 9.99 -9.21
CA GLY A 247 3.81 11.43 -9.45
C GLY A 247 2.60 12.18 -8.88
N ILE A 248 1.38 11.67 -9.08
CA ILE A 248 0.16 12.21 -8.45
C ILE A 248 0.26 12.14 -6.93
N ALA A 249 0.66 11.01 -6.35
CA ALA A 249 0.77 10.86 -4.91
C ALA A 249 1.80 11.83 -4.30
N ALA A 250 2.91 12.08 -5.00
CA ALA A 250 3.94 13.05 -4.62
C ALA A 250 3.49 14.52 -4.76
N ALA A 251 2.59 14.81 -5.71
CA ALA A 251 2.03 16.15 -5.91
C ALA A 251 1.02 16.51 -4.80
N VAL A 252 0.30 15.53 -4.27
CA VAL A 252 -0.69 15.71 -3.20
C VAL A 252 -0.05 15.80 -1.81
N LYS A 253 1.05 15.08 -1.55
CA LYS A 253 1.79 15.09 -0.27
C LYS A 253 3.24 14.80 -0.62
N LEU A 254 4.24 15.50 -0.07
CA LEU A 254 5.61 15.40 -0.60
C LEU A 254 6.34 14.07 -0.29
N THR A 255 5.93 13.33 0.75
CA THR A 255 6.59 12.10 1.22
C THR A 255 6.84 11.04 0.12
N PRO A 256 5.92 10.77 -0.83
CA PRO A 256 6.13 9.82 -1.93
C PRO A 256 7.17 10.20 -2.98
N LEU A 257 7.73 11.42 -2.98
CA LEU A 257 8.82 11.79 -3.90
C LEU A 257 9.99 10.80 -3.84
N ILE A 258 10.23 10.18 -2.68
CA ILE A 258 11.25 9.16 -2.45
C ILE A 258 11.08 7.87 -3.29
N PHE A 259 9.86 7.61 -3.80
CA PHE A 259 9.62 6.49 -4.72
C PHE A 259 10.11 6.78 -6.15
N ILE A 260 10.46 8.03 -6.47
CA ILE A 260 11.10 8.38 -7.75
C ILE A 260 12.55 7.87 -7.78
N PRO A 261 13.42 8.12 -6.77
CA PRO A 261 14.67 7.40 -6.60
C PRO A 261 14.53 5.87 -6.55
N HIS A 262 13.46 5.33 -5.95
CA HIS A 262 13.20 3.88 -6.01
C HIS A 262 13.03 3.38 -7.45
N LEU A 263 12.21 4.05 -8.27
CA LEU A 263 12.05 3.71 -9.68
C LEU A 263 13.40 3.85 -10.43
N LEU A 264 14.15 4.93 -10.20
CA LEU A 264 15.46 5.14 -10.81
C LEU A 264 16.47 4.02 -10.48
N PHE A 265 16.63 3.69 -9.19
CA PHE A 265 17.56 2.66 -8.73
C PHE A 265 17.13 1.23 -9.11
N THR A 266 15.83 0.97 -9.24
CA THR A 266 15.28 -0.30 -9.78
C THR A 266 15.32 -0.37 -11.33
N GLY A 267 16.10 0.51 -11.96
CA GLY A 267 16.32 0.53 -13.41
C GLY A 267 15.18 1.15 -14.23
N ARG A 268 14.09 1.54 -13.59
CA ARG A 268 12.85 2.05 -14.20
C ARG A 268 12.95 3.54 -14.56
N LYS A 269 14.00 3.91 -15.30
CA LYS A 269 14.32 5.31 -15.65
C LYS A 269 13.15 6.07 -16.27
N MET A 270 12.43 5.45 -17.22
CA MET A 270 11.27 6.08 -17.87
C MET A 270 10.07 6.22 -16.93
N ASP A 271 9.88 5.30 -15.98
CA ASP A 271 8.80 5.39 -15.00
C ASP A 271 9.12 6.52 -13.99
N ALA A 272 10.38 6.62 -13.54
CA ALA A 272 10.87 7.73 -12.72
C ALA A 272 10.71 9.09 -13.42
N LEU A 273 11.03 9.17 -14.72
CA LEU A 273 10.83 10.38 -15.52
C LEU A 273 9.35 10.78 -15.63
N ARG A 274 8.44 9.82 -15.86
CA ARG A 274 7.00 10.10 -15.88
C ARG A 274 6.47 10.53 -14.51
N ALA A 275 6.99 9.98 -13.43
CA ALA A 275 6.67 10.44 -12.07
C ALA A 275 7.10 11.90 -11.84
N LEU A 276 8.32 12.27 -12.25
CA LEU A 276 8.81 13.65 -12.18
C LEU A 276 7.97 14.61 -13.04
N LEU A 277 7.70 14.25 -14.30
CA LEU A 277 6.91 15.09 -15.21
C LEU A 277 5.47 15.26 -14.74
N THR A 278 4.86 14.21 -14.15
CA THR A 278 3.52 14.29 -13.56
C THR A 278 3.53 15.21 -12.33
N PHE A 279 4.49 15.03 -11.43
CA PHE A 279 4.67 15.89 -10.26
C PHE A 279 4.84 17.36 -10.66
N PHE A 280 5.87 17.68 -11.46
CA PHE A 280 6.15 19.07 -11.86
C PHE A 280 5.04 19.65 -12.73
N GLY A 281 4.38 18.87 -13.59
CA GLY A 281 3.23 19.33 -14.38
C GLY A 281 2.04 19.73 -13.50
N MET A 282 1.76 18.97 -12.44
CA MET A 282 0.71 19.32 -11.48
C MET A 282 1.09 20.54 -10.64
N GLN A 283 2.34 20.66 -10.17
CA GLN A 283 2.78 21.88 -9.46
C GLN A 283 2.77 23.12 -10.36
N ALA A 284 3.16 22.99 -11.64
CA ALA A 284 3.13 24.08 -12.61
C ALA A 284 1.70 24.55 -12.93
N LEU A 285 0.72 23.64 -12.98
CA LEU A 285 -0.69 23.99 -13.08
C LEU A 285 -1.13 24.88 -11.90
N MET A 286 -0.68 24.59 -10.68
CA MET A 286 -1.01 25.42 -9.52
C MET A 286 -0.35 26.80 -9.56
N PHE A 287 0.86 26.92 -10.12
CA PHE A 287 1.47 28.24 -10.40
C PHE A 287 0.68 29.07 -11.42
N VAL A 288 -0.14 28.46 -12.28
CA VAL A 288 -1.06 29.18 -13.17
C VAL A 288 -2.38 29.55 -12.47
N LEU A 289 -2.91 28.66 -11.62
CA LEU A 289 -4.21 28.85 -10.96
C LEU A 289 -4.14 29.75 -9.73
N ILE A 290 -3.13 29.56 -8.87
CA ILE A 290 -2.90 30.30 -7.62
C ILE A 290 -1.39 30.59 -7.47
N PRO A 291 -0.83 31.54 -8.25
CA PRO A 291 0.60 31.84 -8.24
C PRO A 291 1.13 32.30 -6.87
N GLY A 292 0.37 33.11 -6.12
CA GLY A 292 0.75 33.64 -4.82
C GLY A 292 0.95 32.53 -3.77
N ASP A 293 -0.07 31.71 -3.54
CA ASP A 293 -0.01 30.56 -2.65
C ASP A 293 1.02 29.52 -3.11
N SER A 294 1.17 29.30 -4.42
CA SER A 294 2.18 28.38 -4.95
C SER A 294 3.59 28.86 -4.66
N TRP A 295 3.86 30.17 -4.81
CA TRP A 295 5.13 30.77 -4.44
C TRP A 295 5.36 30.70 -2.92
N ARG A 296 4.36 31.07 -2.12
CA ARG A 296 4.37 31.05 -0.65
C ARG A 296 4.66 29.65 -0.09
N PHE A 297 4.05 28.62 -0.67
CA PHE A 297 4.29 27.22 -0.30
C PHE A 297 5.75 26.82 -0.49
N TRP A 298 6.30 27.05 -1.68
CA TRP A 298 7.66 26.61 -2.02
C TRP A 298 8.78 27.43 -1.37
N THR A 299 8.51 28.67 -0.96
CA THR A 299 9.49 29.56 -0.31
C THR A 299 9.43 29.53 1.22
N HIS A 300 8.26 29.31 1.82
CA HIS A 300 8.05 29.40 3.27
C HIS A 300 7.31 28.20 3.87
N THR A 301 6.13 27.83 3.37
CA THR A 301 5.29 26.82 4.06
C THR A 301 5.92 25.44 4.08
N VAL A 302 6.72 25.08 3.07
CA VAL A 302 7.41 23.78 3.00
C VAL A 302 8.60 23.66 3.97
N SER A 303 9.14 24.79 4.45
CA SER A 303 10.26 24.84 5.40
C SER A 303 9.82 25.13 6.84
N ASP A 304 8.66 25.77 7.05
CA ASP A 304 8.01 25.90 8.36
C ASP A 304 7.42 24.55 8.82
N GLN A 305 8.26 23.75 9.47
CA GLN A 305 7.83 22.51 10.13
C GLN A 305 6.93 22.79 11.35
N GLY A 306 7.09 23.94 12.01
CA GLY A 306 6.34 24.30 13.22
C GLY A 306 4.84 24.42 12.98
N ARG A 307 4.45 24.93 11.80
CA ARG A 307 3.06 24.94 11.32
C ARG A 307 2.40 23.56 11.27
N ILE A 308 3.16 22.47 11.14
CA ILE A 308 2.59 21.10 11.13
C ILE A 308 2.19 20.66 12.56
N GLY A 309 2.74 21.29 13.59
CA GLY A 309 2.51 20.98 15.00
C GLY A 309 3.81 20.65 15.76
N PRO A 310 3.74 20.34 17.07
CA PRO A 310 4.92 20.12 17.89
C PRO A 310 5.71 18.88 17.44
N MET A 311 6.97 19.07 16.99
CA MET A 311 7.80 18.00 16.42
C MET A 311 7.98 16.82 17.38
N HIS A 312 8.06 17.08 18.69
CA HIS A 312 8.28 16.11 19.75
C HIS A 312 7.03 15.32 20.15
N TRP A 313 5.82 15.72 19.77
CA TRP A 313 4.57 15.07 20.22
C TRP A 313 4.62 13.54 20.00
N ALA A 314 4.11 12.75 20.96
CA ALA A 314 4.19 11.28 20.94
C ALA A 314 3.70 10.66 19.63
N GLY A 315 2.71 11.30 18.98
CA GLY A 315 2.22 10.91 17.67
C GLY A 315 3.28 10.91 16.57
N ASN A 316 4.34 11.72 16.65
CA ASN A 316 5.42 11.76 15.66
C ASN A 316 6.38 10.58 15.84
N GLN A 317 6.29 9.64 14.90
CA GLN A 317 7.09 8.43 14.78
C GLN A 317 8.10 8.56 13.62
N SER A 318 8.81 9.69 13.53
CA SER A 318 9.99 9.87 12.65
C SER A 318 11.28 9.98 13.47
N LEU A 319 12.44 9.85 12.81
CA LEU A 319 13.73 10.16 13.44
C LEU A 319 13.77 11.62 13.93
N ASN A 320 13.13 12.54 13.22
CA ASN A 320 13.03 13.95 13.62
C ASN A 320 12.25 14.10 14.93
N GLY A 321 11.09 13.44 15.06
CA GLY A 321 10.31 13.46 16.30
C GLY A 321 11.00 12.76 17.47
N LEU A 322 11.68 11.63 17.23
CA LEU A 322 12.51 10.97 18.23
C LEU A 322 13.64 11.88 18.71
N MET A 323 14.42 12.45 17.79
CA MET A 323 15.55 13.33 18.14
C MET A 323 15.09 14.55 18.93
N ASN A 324 14.01 15.21 18.51
CA ASN A 324 13.46 16.39 19.20
C ASN A 324 12.91 16.08 20.61
N ARG A 325 12.51 14.83 20.90
CA ARG A 325 12.23 14.40 22.28
C ARG A 325 13.52 14.21 23.08
N VAL A 326 14.41 13.29 22.65
CA VAL A 326 15.59 12.87 23.45
C VAL A 326 16.64 13.97 23.69
N SER A 327 16.56 15.08 22.96
CA SER A 327 17.47 16.22 23.06
C SER A 327 16.92 17.40 23.87
N ASP A 328 15.69 17.31 24.38
CA ASP A 328 14.93 18.44 24.93
C ASP A 328 14.88 19.65 23.97
N LEU A 329 14.40 19.39 22.73
CA LEU A 329 14.25 20.39 21.65
C LEU A 329 15.52 21.17 21.25
N ALA A 330 16.72 20.62 21.52
CA ALA A 330 17.98 21.30 21.21
C ALA A 330 18.08 21.76 19.72
N PRO A 331 18.70 22.91 19.40
CA PRO A 331 18.69 23.47 18.04
C PRO A 331 19.28 22.57 16.93
N TRP A 332 20.12 21.59 17.29
CA TRP A 332 20.74 20.64 16.36
C TRP A 332 19.88 19.39 16.09
N SER A 333 18.75 19.20 16.77
CA SER A 333 17.95 17.95 16.77
C SER A 333 17.54 17.49 15.37
N SER A 334 16.94 18.38 14.60
CA SER A 334 16.45 18.07 13.25
C SER A 334 17.60 17.83 12.26
N THR A 335 18.72 18.52 12.44
CA THR A 335 19.97 18.30 11.68
C THR A 335 20.59 16.95 12.00
N ALA A 336 20.61 16.54 13.27
CA ALA A 336 21.07 15.22 13.69
C ALA A 336 20.15 14.11 13.16
N ALA A 337 18.83 14.30 13.19
CA ALA A 337 17.88 13.37 12.59
C ALA A 337 18.10 13.19 11.08
N LEU A 338 18.33 14.29 10.35
CA LEU A 338 18.66 14.27 8.93
C LEU A 338 20.00 13.57 8.66
N ALA A 339 21.02 13.81 9.47
CA ALA A 339 22.32 13.15 9.37
C ALA A 339 22.22 11.63 9.62
N ILE A 340 21.47 11.21 10.65
CA ILE A 340 21.19 9.78 10.93
C ILE A 340 20.42 9.16 9.75
N GLY A 341 19.42 9.86 9.21
CA GLY A 341 18.70 9.44 8.00
C GLY A 341 19.63 9.23 6.81
N ALA A 342 20.51 10.19 6.52
CA ALA A 342 21.51 10.12 5.45
C ALA A 342 22.51 8.96 5.66
N LEU A 343 22.95 8.70 6.89
CA LEU A 343 23.82 7.56 7.23
C LEU A 343 23.11 6.20 7.05
N LEU A 344 21.79 6.14 7.25
CA LEU A 344 20.99 4.93 6.99
C LEU A 344 20.69 4.72 5.50
N ALA A 345 20.75 5.76 4.67
CA ALA A 345 20.38 5.73 3.25
C ALA A 345 21.13 4.65 2.44
N PRO A 346 22.46 4.46 2.54
CA PRO A 346 23.17 3.42 1.79
C PRO A 346 22.72 2.00 2.18
N GLY A 347 22.39 1.78 3.46
CA GLY A 347 21.87 0.51 3.97
C GLY A 347 20.47 0.21 3.43
N ALA A 348 19.59 1.21 3.44
CA ALA A 348 18.25 1.10 2.86
C ALA A 348 18.29 0.86 1.34
N ILE A 349 19.14 1.59 0.60
CA ILE A 349 19.33 1.42 -0.84
C ILE A 349 19.90 0.04 -1.15
N TRP A 350 20.93 -0.43 -0.42
CA TRP A 350 21.49 -1.78 -0.57
C TRP A 350 20.44 -2.86 -0.34
N LEU A 351 19.62 -2.74 0.71
CA LEU A 351 18.61 -3.74 1.05
C LEU A 351 17.45 -3.75 0.03
N MET A 352 17.00 -2.58 -0.41
CA MET A 352 16.00 -2.41 -1.47
C MET A 352 16.50 -3.03 -2.78
N LEU A 353 17.72 -2.71 -3.22
CA LEU A 353 18.33 -3.28 -4.42
C LEU A 353 18.53 -4.80 -4.30
N ARG A 354 18.89 -5.28 -3.11
CA ARG A 354 19.06 -6.72 -2.82
C ARG A 354 17.75 -7.50 -2.93
N PHE A 355 16.62 -6.91 -2.53
CA PHE A 355 15.30 -7.50 -2.73
C PHE A 355 14.86 -7.39 -4.20
N HIS A 356 14.99 -6.21 -4.83
CA HIS A 356 14.63 -6.01 -6.24
C HIS A 356 15.35 -7.00 -7.18
N ARG A 357 16.67 -7.19 -7.02
CA ARG A 357 17.50 -8.16 -7.77
C ARG A 357 17.13 -9.63 -7.53
N ARG A 358 16.14 -9.92 -6.67
CA ARG A 358 15.60 -11.26 -6.38
C ARG A 358 14.13 -11.41 -6.82
N GLY A 359 13.61 -10.46 -7.60
CA GLY A 359 12.18 -10.39 -7.93
C GLY A 359 11.28 -10.01 -6.75
N GLN A 360 11.86 -9.69 -5.58
CA GLN A 360 11.16 -9.38 -4.34
C GLN A 360 10.76 -7.90 -4.30
N ALA A 361 9.89 -7.53 -5.26
CA ALA A 361 9.48 -6.14 -5.51
C ALA A 361 8.66 -5.53 -4.36
N LEU A 362 7.84 -6.35 -3.68
CA LEU A 362 7.09 -5.94 -2.49
C LEU A 362 8.03 -5.60 -1.34
N GLU A 363 9.04 -6.43 -1.08
CA GLU A 363 10.05 -6.19 -0.05
C GLU A 363 10.92 -4.97 -0.37
N ALA A 364 11.30 -4.79 -1.64
CA ALA A 364 12.00 -3.59 -2.09
C ALA A 364 11.17 -2.31 -1.87
N LEU A 365 9.86 -2.36 -2.18
CA LEU A 365 8.93 -1.25 -1.95
C LEU A 365 8.79 -0.91 -0.47
N LEU A 366 8.62 -1.93 0.38
CA LEU A 366 8.50 -1.76 1.83
C LEU A 366 9.76 -1.15 2.44
N VAL A 367 10.96 -1.55 2.01
CA VAL A 367 12.21 -0.92 2.50
C VAL A 367 12.24 0.57 2.18
N THR A 368 11.83 0.99 0.97
CA THR A 368 11.71 2.42 0.66
C THR A 368 10.62 3.10 1.50
N ALA A 369 9.46 2.48 1.68
CA ALA A 369 8.35 3.07 2.43
C ALA A 369 8.67 3.27 3.92
N PHE A 370 9.29 2.28 4.58
CA PHE A 370 9.71 2.42 5.97
C PHE A 370 10.88 3.39 6.13
N TYR A 371 11.82 3.42 5.18
CA TYR A 371 12.87 4.44 5.18
C TYR A 371 12.29 5.86 5.02
N ALA A 372 11.26 6.04 4.18
CA ALA A 372 10.54 7.30 4.03
C ALA A 372 9.90 7.78 5.34
N LEU A 373 9.26 6.86 6.08
CA LEU A 373 8.65 7.16 7.38
C LEU A 373 9.71 7.55 8.43
N LEU A 374 10.89 6.92 8.42
CA LEU A 374 11.99 7.28 9.31
C LEU A 374 12.54 8.69 9.02
N VAL A 375 12.75 9.06 7.75
CA VAL A 375 13.44 10.32 7.39
C VAL A 375 12.54 11.51 7.08
N SER A 376 11.21 11.34 7.04
CA SER A 376 10.29 12.47 6.89
C SER A 376 10.30 13.36 8.15
N PRO A 377 10.21 14.70 8.04
CA PRO A 377 10.16 15.59 9.21
C PRO A 377 9.05 15.22 10.20
N VAL A 378 7.87 14.83 9.68
CA VAL A 378 6.72 14.41 10.49
C VAL A 378 6.13 13.12 9.93
N SER A 379 6.26 12.04 10.71
CA SER A 379 5.61 10.76 10.44
C SER A 379 4.68 10.42 11.58
N TRP A 380 3.50 11.06 11.61
CA TRP A 380 2.43 10.70 12.52
C TRP A 380 2.18 9.18 12.51
N SER A 381 1.77 8.58 13.63
CA SER A 381 1.46 7.15 13.73
C SER A 381 0.54 6.65 12.61
N HIS A 382 -0.46 7.45 12.22
CA HIS A 382 -1.38 7.18 11.12
C HIS A 382 -0.74 7.29 9.70
N HIS A 383 0.49 7.78 9.54
CA HIS A 383 1.28 7.62 8.30
C HIS A 383 1.80 6.17 8.15
N TRP A 384 1.88 5.38 9.22
CA TRP A 384 2.46 4.02 9.23
C TRP A 384 1.53 2.92 8.69
N VAL A 385 0.56 3.27 7.85
CA VAL A 385 -0.34 2.31 7.16
C VAL A 385 0.39 1.24 6.33
N TRP A 386 1.65 1.49 5.97
CA TRP A 386 2.58 0.52 5.39
C TRP A 386 2.85 -0.73 6.27
N ALA A 387 2.45 -0.69 7.54
CA ALA A 387 2.31 -1.87 8.40
C ALA A 387 1.42 -2.95 7.77
N VAL A 388 0.39 -2.59 6.99
CA VAL A 388 -0.53 -3.56 6.37
C VAL A 388 0.16 -4.45 5.33
N PRO A 389 0.78 -3.91 4.25
CA PRO A 389 1.51 -4.74 3.30
C PRO A 389 2.69 -5.48 3.95
N LEU A 390 3.30 -4.96 5.02
CA LEU A 390 4.29 -5.69 5.82
C LEU A 390 3.69 -6.89 6.57
N ILE A 391 2.56 -6.73 7.27
CA ILE A 391 1.90 -7.80 8.02
C ILE A 391 1.42 -8.90 7.06
N VAL A 392 0.84 -8.53 5.92
CA VAL A 392 0.47 -9.49 4.85
C VAL A 392 1.70 -10.26 4.36
N LEU A 393 2.83 -9.60 4.13
CA LEU A 393 4.10 -10.25 3.76
C LEU A 393 4.66 -11.17 4.85
N LEU A 394 4.60 -10.76 6.12
CA LEU A 394 5.12 -11.56 7.24
C LEU A 394 4.27 -12.81 7.46
N VAL A 395 2.94 -12.67 7.48
CA VAL A 395 1.98 -13.79 7.55
C VAL A 395 2.15 -14.71 6.33
N ALA A 396 2.39 -14.16 5.14
CA ALA A 396 2.59 -14.94 3.93
C ALA A 396 3.73 -15.96 4.01
N LYS A 397 4.79 -15.63 4.75
CA LYS A 397 6.01 -16.42 4.89
C LYS A 397 6.04 -17.31 6.13
N LEU A 398 4.90 -17.47 6.82
CA LEU A 398 4.73 -18.42 7.93
C LEU A 398 4.59 -19.90 7.50
N PRO A 399 3.94 -20.28 6.38
CA PRO A 399 3.93 -21.68 5.93
C PRO A 399 5.25 -22.13 5.31
N GLU A 400 6.09 -21.18 4.86
CA GLU A 400 7.43 -21.42 4.31
C GLU A 400 8.48 -21.77 5.40
N THR A 401 8.04 -22.35 6.53
CA THR A 401 8.89 -22.68 7.68
C THR A 401 8.98 -24.17 7.90
N THR A 402 10.20 -24.67 8.08
CA THR A 402 10.41 -25.91 8.84
C THR A 402 9.96 -25.73 10.29
N PRO A 403 9.57 -26.78 11.03
CA PRO A 403 9.16 -26.66 12.43
C PRO A 403 10.17 -25.89 13.30
N ALA A 404 11.47 -26.17 13.12
CA ALA A 404 12.57 -25.48 13.81
C ALA A 404 12.70 -23.97 13.51
N THR A 405 12.09 -23.48 12.42
CA THR A 405 12.06 -22.04 12.08
C THR A 405 10.69 -21.39 12.26
N ALA A 406 9.62 -22.18 12.42
CA ALA A 406 8.24 -21.72 12.57
C ALA A 406 8.08 -20.75 13.74
N GLY A 407 8.40 -21.19 14.98
CA GLY A 407 8.23 -20.37 16.18
C GLY A 407 8.95 -19.03 16.12
N ARG A 408 10.15 -18.97 15.52
CA ARG A 408 10.91 -17.72 15.35
C ARG A 408 10.31 -16.77 14.30
N ARG A 409 9.59 -17.27 13.28
CA ARG A 409 8.86 -16.40 12.33
C ARG A 409 7.51 -15.97 12.89
N TRP A 410 6.79 -16.86 13.59
CA TRP A 410 5.56 -16.54 14.30
C TRP A 410 5.78 -15.47 15.37
N LEU A 411 6.84 -15.59 16.18
CA LEU A 411 7.19 -14.56 17.17
C LEU A 411 7.52 -13.21 16.51
N ALA A 412 8.26 -13.20 15.39
CA ALA A 412 8.59 -11.96 14.68
C ALA A 412 7.36 -11.30 14.03
N ALA A 413 6.48 -12.09 13.40
CA ALA A 413 5.22 -11.58 12.84
C ALA A 413 4.27 -11.08 13.95
N GLY A 414 4.14 -11.85 15.03
CA GLY A 414 3.36 -11.49 16.21
C GLY A 414 3.85 -10.21 16.87
N ALA A 415 5.16 -10.04 17.07
CA ALA A 415 5.74 -8.81 17.63
C ALA A 415 5.44 -7.57 16.77
N VAL A 416 5.56 -7.68 15.44
CA VAL A 416 5.21 -6.56 14.53
C VAL A 416 3.71 -6.24 14.59
N ILE A 417 2.84 -7.25 14.62
CA ILE A 417 1.39 -7.05 14.78
C ILE A 417 1.09 -6.38 16.13
N VAL A 418 1.65 -6.90 17.23
CA VAL A 418 1.45 -6.35 18.58
C VAL A 418 1.88 -4.89 18.67
N VAL A 419 3.02 -4.49 18.08
CA VAL A 419 3.43 -3.07 18.05
C VAL A 419 2.33 -2.19 17.42
N PHE A 420 1.86 -2.52 16.22
CA PHE A 420 0.86 -1.72 15.51
C PHE A 420 -0.58 -1.88 16.04
N VAL A 421 -0.89 -2.92 16.82
CA VAL A 421 -2.20 -3.10 17.48
C VAL A 421 -2.25 -2.48 18.88
N SER A 422 -1.13 -2.46 19.61
CA SER A 422 -1.06 -2.12 21.04
C SER A 422 -1.62 -0.74 21.42
N CYS A 423 -1.67 0.20 20.47
CA CYS A 423 -1.97 1.60 20.70
C CYS A 423 -1.08 2.26 21.79
N VAL A 424 0.07 1.66 22.15
CA VAL A 424 0.86 2.05 23.33
C VAL A 424 1.31 3.52 23.32
N LEU A 425 1.62 4.05 22.13
CA LEU A 425 2.00 5.45 21.92
C LEU A 425 0.87 6.46 22.21
N LEU A 426 -0.39 6.02 22.26
CA LEU A 426 -1.56 6.83 22.61
C LEU A 426 -1.87 6.78 24.12
N VAL A 427 -1.37 5.77 24.83
CA VAL A 427 -1.60 5.54 26.28
C VAL A 427 -0.50 6.18 27.13
N LEU A 428 0.70 6.39 26.57
CA LEU A 428 1.78 7.09 27.25
C LEU A 428 1.45 8.58 27.49
N PRO A 429 2.00 9.21 28.55
CA PRO A 429 1.82 10.64 28.81
C PRO A 429 2.24 11.46 27.59
N ASN A 430 1.32 12.26 27.03
CA ASN A 430 1.56 13.01 25.79
C ASN A 430 0.84 14.36 25.79
N GLY A 431 1.35 15.28 24.98
CA GLY A 431 0.94 16.69 24.99
C GLY A 431 1.53 17.46 26.19
N ARG A 432 1.42 18.80 26.15
CA ARG A 432 1.96 19.72 27.16
C ARG A 432 3.46 19.49 27.48
N ASN A 433 4.23 19.04 26.49
CA ASN A 433 5.66 18.73 26.56
C ASN A 433 6.04 17.55 27.49
N LEU A 434 5.07 16.74 27.95
CA LEU A 434 5.34 15.59 28.80
C LEU A 434 6.29 14.56 28.14
N GLU A 435 6.36 14.54 26.80
CA GLU A 435 7.25 13.67 26.03
C GLU A 435 8.73 14.02 26.10
N LEU A 436 9.08 15.24 26.52
CA LEU A 436 10.49 15.65 26.69
C LEU A 436 11.06 15.04 27.98
N HIS A 437 10.22 14.89 28.99
CA HIS A 437 10.56 14.38 30.32
C HIS A 437 10.17 12.90 30.50
N TRP A 438 10.12 12.15 29.40
CA TRP A 438 9.86 10.71 29.41
C TRP A 438 10.98 9.92 30.09
N GLU A 439 10.60 8.85 30.79
CA GLU A 439 11.55 7.84 31.25
C GLU A 439 12.13 7.04 30.09
N PHE A 440 13.32 6.44 30.25
CA PHE A 440 13.98 5.67 29.17
C PHE A 440 13.08 4.59 28.56
N TRP A 441 12.26 3.91 29.38
CA TRP A 441 11.30 2.91 28.90
C TRP A 441 10.12 3.52 28.13
N GLN A 442 9.69 4.74 28.49
CA GLN A 442 8.66 5.50 27.76
C GLN A 442 9.18 5.95 26.41
N TYR A 443 10.45 6.38 26.32
CA TYR A 443 11.12 6.64 25.04
C TYR A 443 11.12 5.43 24.09
N VAL A 444 11.37 4.23 24.61
CA VAL A 444 11.37 2.98 23.82
C VAL A 444 9.96 2.62 23.35
N LEU A 445 8.96 2.60 24.24
CA LEU A 445 7.58 2.25 23.89
C LEU A 445 6.90 3.31 23.02
N GLY A 446 7.10 4.58 23.36
CA GLY A 446 6.61 5.75 22.64
C GLY A 446 7.33 6.04 21.33
N SER A 447 8.32 5.21 20.97
CA SER A 447 8.99 5.21 19.66
C SER A 447 8.96 3.84 18.99
N ALA A 448 8.06 2.94 19.42
CA ALA A 448 8.05 1.53 19.00
C ALA A 448 7.90 1.33 17.48
N TYR A 449 7.28 2.27 16.76
CA TYR A 449 7.12 2.15 15.31
C TYR A 449 8.46 2.32 14.60
N ILE A 450 9.26 3.30 15.03
CA ILE A 450 10.64 3.55 14.57
C ILE A 450 11.51 2.29 14.77
N MET A 451 11.29 1.55 15.86
CA MET A 451 12.04 0.34 16.17
C MET A 451 11.78 -0.82 15.19
N VAL A 452 10.57 -0.92 14.59
CA VAL A 452 10.22 -2.02 13.68
C VAL A 452 11.18 -2.14 12.48
N PRO A 453 11.37 -1.12 11.62
CA PRO A 453 12.29 -1.21 10.50
C PRO A 453 13.77 -1.29 10.92
N VAL A 454 14.14 -0.67 12.04
CA VAL A 454 15.52 -0.74 12.58
C VAL A 454 15.85 -2.18 12.97
N VAL A 455 15.00 -2.83 13.79
CA VAL A 455 15.19 -4.22 14.24
C VAL A 455 15.11 -5.20 13.06
N LEU A 456 14.14 -5.04 12.15
CA LEU A 456 14.04 -5.89 10.97
C LEU A 456 15.28 -5.78 10.07
N THR A 457 15.80 -4.56 9.85
CA THR A 457 17.04 -4.33 9.07
C THR A 457 18.25 -4.94 9.76
N GLY A 458 18.40 -4.75 11.08
CA GLY A 458 19.47 -5.35 11.88
C GLY A 458 19.46 -6.88 11.83
N VAL A 459 18.30 -7.51 12.00
CA VAL A 459 18.13 -8.97 11.90
C VAL A 459 18.48 -9.49 10.49
N LEU A 460 18.13 -8.75 9.44
CA LEU A 460 18.49 -9.09 8.06
C LEU A 460 20.00 -8.93 7.80
N GLY A 461 20.62 -7.88 8.35
CA GLY A 461 22.07 -7.63 8.28
C GLY A 461 22.89 -8.72 8.98
N VAL A 462 22.56 -9.04 10.24
CA VAL A 462 23.21 -10.13 10.99
C VAL A 462 23.05 -11.47 10.28
N ARG A 463 21.86 -11.79 9.75
CA ARG A 463 21.64 -13.00 8.95
C ARG A 463 22.45 -13.04 7.65
N TRP A 464 22.76 -11.89 7.05
CA TRP A 464 23.63 -11.82 5.88
C TRP A 464 25.11 -12.02 6.27
N LEU A 465 25.59 -11.36 7.32
CA LEU A 465 26.97 -11.53 7.81
C LEU A 465 27.26 -12.98 8.22
N LEU A 466 26.34 -13.62 8.96
CA LEU A 466 26.48 -15.03 9.36
C LEU A 466 26.49 -16.01 8.18
N ARG A 467 25.76 -15.70 7.10
CA ARG A 467 25.82 -16.47 5.84
C ARG A 467 27.16 -16.27 5.13
N LYS A 468 27.58 -15.00 4.94
CA LYS A 468 28.88 -14.68 4.32
C LYS A 468 30.06 -15.29 5.08
N LYS A 469 29.98 -15.39 6.42
CA LYS A 469 30.96 -16.12 7.23
C LYS A 469 30.96 -17.62 6.87
N ARG A 470 29.82 -18.32 6.95
CA ARG A 470 29.74 -19.75 6.56
C ARG A 470 30.18 -20.02 5.12
N GLU A 471 29.80 -19.16 4.17
CA GLU A 471 30.19 -19.23 2.76
C GLU A 471 31.69 -19.05 2.54
N ARG A 472 32.40 -18.34 3.43
CA ARG A 472 33.86 -18.21 3.43
C ARG A 472 34.53 -19.37 4.14
N ASP A 473 34.00 -19.76 5.30
CA ASP A 473 34.58 -20.80 6.13
C ASP A 473 34.52 -22.17 5.40
N HIS A 474 33.42 -22.49 4.69
CA HIS A 474 33.33 -23.65 3.76
C HIS A 474 34.21 -23.56 2.49
N ARG A 475 34.82 -22.40 2.21
CA ARG A 475 35.84 -22.25 1.14
C ARG A 475 37.27 -22.35 1.68
N ALA A 476 37.43 -22.42 3.00
CA ALA A 476 38.72 -22.57 3.68
C ALA A 476 38.96 -24.01 4.16
N GLU A 477 37.91 -24.84 4.23
CA GLU A 477 38.04 -26.29 4.37
C GLU A 477 38.72 -26.86 3.10
N PRO A 478 39.90 -27.50 3.20
CA PRO A 478 40.55 -28.11 2.05
C PRO A 478 39.70 -29.29 1.52
N PRO A 479 39.74 -29.60 0.21
CA PRO A 479 38.99 -30.71 -0.34
C PRO A 479 39.41 -32.02 0.36
N SER A 480 38.44 -32.68 1.01
CA SER A 480 38.66 -33.97 1.66
C SER A 480 39.24 -34.96 0.65
N GLN A 481 40.47 -35.42 0.88
CA GLN A 481 41.11 -36.40 0.00
C GLN A 481 40.19 -37.62 -0.13
N PRO A 482 39.96 -38.14 -1.36
CA PRO A 482 39.18 -39.35 -1.53
C PRO A 482 39.90 -40.49 -0.82
N LEU A 483 39.22 -41.11 0.16
CA LEU A 483 39.76 -42.25 0.90
C LEU A 483 40.13 -43.36 -0.08
N SER A 484 41.44 -43.58 -0.25
CA SER A 484 41.98 -44.64 -1.08
C SER A 484 41.58 -45.99 -0.49
N ARG A 485 40.58 -46.65 -1.10
CA ARG A 485 40.24 -48.04 -0.81
C ARG A 485 41.39 -48.92 -1.31
N GLN A 486 42.32 -49.24 -0.41
CA GLN A 486 43.06 -50.49 -0.44
C GLN A 486 42.31 -51.48 0.45
N GLY A 487 42.19 -52.73 -0.01
CA GLY A 487 41.24 -53.73 0.47
C GLY A 487 40.52 -54.33 -0.73
#